data_AF-A0AAN6TG32-F1
#
_entry.id   AF-A0AAN6TG32-F1
#
_cell.length_a   1.000
_cell.length_b   1.000
_cell.length_c   1.000
_cell.angle_alpha   90.00
_cell.angle_beta   90.00
_cell.angle_gamma   90.00
#
_symmetry.space_group_name_H-M   'P 1'
#
loop_
_entity.id
_entity.type
_entity.pdbx_description
1 polymer ?
#
loop_
_entity_poly.entity_id
_entity_poly.type
_entity_poly.pdbx_seq_one_letter_code
_entity_poly.pdbx_strand_id
1 'polypeptide(L)'
;MTAQRQSRFSGVDQESVNTLLQAYTVSAIEEEGNEKPFVAPGTKAQRDRIWVAWTDFCELTRKNEAAIDSRSGFDSCRFWVDFAQDPSNPNVLAPVQTFLHRYVESSYKERVVLGPEERAMVRTVNSAYSVIEVWRRLVAAADFNVLRVERAALRRNGQAQKAGRLVLMWEQEGEKREGPAYSIVRWILQTLAPTLGLEMGSSYEKVEATGADIIVILTALYSTLLVG
;
A
#
# COMPACT_ATOMS: atom_id res chain seq x y z
N MET A 1 37.84 -39.41 5.45
CA MET A 1 37.26 -38.91 6.71
C MET A 1 36.48 -37.65 6.38
N THR A 2 35.16 -37.77 6.26
CA THR A 2 34.26 -36.70 5.79
C THR A 2 33.50 -36.17 6.99
N ALA A 3 33.76 -34.92 7.38
CA ALA A 3 33.10 -34.28 8.53
C ALA A 3 31.65 -33.91 8.17
N GLN A 4 30.71 -34.55 8.87
CA GLN A 4 29.28 -34.31 8.75
C GLN A 4 28.95 -32.99 9.47
N ARG A 5 28.45 -32.01 8.74
CA ARG A 5 28.08 -30.69 9.25
C ARG A 5 26.78 -30.83 10.06
N GLN A 6 26.87 -30.93 11.38
CA GLN A 6 25.69 -30.94 12.25
C GLN A 6 24.97 -29.60 12.20
N SER A 7 23.68 -29.64 11.84
CA SER A 7 22.75 -28.52 11.94
C SER A 7 22.55 -28.13 13.40
N ARG A 8 22.74 -26.84 13.72
CA ARG A 8 22.68 -26.27 15.09
C ARG A 8 21.27 -26.20 15.71
N PHE A 9 20.27 -26.85 15.12
CA PHE A 9 18.88 -26.83 15.58
C PHE A 9 18.30 -28.22 15.89
N SER A 10 19.14 -29.17 16.32
CA SER A 10 18.69 -30.54 16.66
C SER A 10 18.06 -30.69 18.05
N GLY A 11 17.65 -29.58 18.69
CA GLY A 11 17.11 -29.58 20.05
C GLY A 11 15.68 -29.06 20.17
N VAL A 12 15.02 -28.71 19.05
CA VAL A 12 13.62 -28.27 19.10
C VAL A 12 12.75 -29.51 18.91
N ASP A 13 12.11 -29.92 19.99
CA ASP A 13 11.12 -30.98 19.99
C ASP A 13 10.02 -30.66 18.96
N GLN A 14 9.90 -31.52 17.95
CA GLN A 14 8.95 -31.36 16.85
C GLN A 14 7.51 -31.36 17.34
N GLU A 15 7.24 -32.02 18.47
CA GLU A 15 5.94 -32.03 19.11
C GLU A 15 5.62 -30.64 19.66
N SER A 16 6.56 -30.00 20.35
CA SER A 16 6.44 -28.61 20.82
C SER A 16 6.24 -27.58 19.68
N VAL A 17 6.88 -27.76 18.53
CA VAL A 17 6.66 -26.89 17.34
C VAL A 17 5.27 -27.10 16.75
N ASN A 18 4.82 -28.34 16.66
CA ASN A 18 3.49 -28.66 16.15
C ASN A 18 2.39 -28.21 17.12
N THR A 19 2.60 -28.29 18.43
CA THR A 19 1.69 -27.74 19.44
C THR A 19 1.64 -26.22 19.38
N LEU A 20 2.78 -25.54 19.17
CA LEU A 20 2.80 -24.09 18.95
C LEU A 20 2.09 -23.70 17.66
N LEU A 21 2.28 -24.44 16.56
CA LEU A 21 1.60 -24.19 15.29
C LEU A 21 0.09 -24.47 15.40
N GLN A 22 -0.33 -25.53 16.09
CA GLN A 22 -1.74 -25.79 16.36
C GLN A 22 -2.35 -24.73 17.28
N ALA A 23 -1.66 -24.30 18.34
CA ALA A 23 -2.11 -23.22 19.20
C ALA A 23 -2.24 -21.89 18.43
N TYR A 24 -1.34 -21.62 17.48
CA TYR A 24 -1.41 -20.46 16.59
C TYR A 24 -2.54 -20.57 15.55
N THR A 25 -2.82 -21.79 15.08
CA THR A 25 -3.89 -22.03 14.10
C THR A 25 -5.26 -21.99 14.77
N VAL A 26 -5.37 -22.50 16.00
CA VAL A 26 -6.60 -22.46 16.81
C VAL A 26 -6.86 -21.05 17.34
N SER A 27 -5.83 -20.30 17.77
CA SER A 27 -6.01 -18.89 18.14
C SER A 27 -6.38 -17.99 16.94
N ALA A 28 -5.91 -18.32 15.74
CA ALA A 28 -6.29 -17.63 14.51
C ALA A 28 -7.71 -17.96 14.04
N ILE A 29 -8.30 -19.07 14.49
CA ILE A 29 -9.66 -19.50 14.13
C ILE A 29 -10.68 -19.08 15.21
N GLU A 30 -10.28 -18.93 16.48
CA GLU A 30 -11.18 -18.57 17.58
C GLU A 30 -11.30 -17.06 17.85
N GLU A 31 -10.45 -16.19 17.28
CA GLU A 31 -10.63 -14.73 17.33
C GLU A 31 -11.55 -14.21 16.22
N GLU A 32 -12.82 -14.62 16.24
CA GLU A 32 -13.92 -14.09 15.41
C GLU A 32 -14.31 -12.62 15.74
N GLY A 33 -13.42 -11.83 16.36
CA GLY A 33 -13.71 -10.49 16.88
C GLY A 33 -12.74 -9.37 16.50
N ASN A 34 -11.59 -9.65 15.89
CA ASN A 34 -10.62 -8.59 15.60
C ASN A 34 -9.77 -8.86 14.35
N GLU A 35 -10.39 -8.82 13.17
CA GLU A 35 -9.71 -8.68 11.88
C GLU A 35 -9.03 -7.29 11.77
N LYS A 36 -8.02 -7.02 12.60
CA LYS A 36 -7.07 -5.95 12.37
C LYS A 36 -5.70 -6.58 12.38
N PRO A 37 -5.13 -6.93 11.20
CA PRO A 37 -3.70 -7.24 11.14
C PRO A 37 -2.94 -6.12 11.85
N PHE A 38 -1.94 -6.47 12.64
CA PHE A 38 -1.09 -5.49 13.32
C PHE A 38 -0.52 -4.52 12.27
N VAL A 39 -1.02 -3.28 12.26
CA VAL A 39 -0.52 -2.22 11.41
C VAL A 39 0.34 -1.32 12.28
N ALA A 40 1.63 -1.22 11.97
CA ALA A 40 2.53 -0.29 12.64
C ALA A 40 1.92 1.13 12.67
N PRO A 41 2.02 1.89 13.78
CA PRO A 41 1.35 3.19 13.92
C PRO A 41 1.64 4.17 12.78
N GLY A 42 2.87 4.19 12.28
CA GLY A 42 3.27 5.02 11.13
C GLY A 42 2.56 4.63 9.82
N THR A 43 2.39 3.33 9.59
CA THR A 43 1.65 2.78 8.44
C THR A 43 0.17 3.12 8.52
N LYS A 44 -0.42 3.11 9.72
CA LYS A 44 -1.81 3.54 9.96
C LYS A 44 -1.99 5.04 9.68
N ALA A 45 -1.14 5.89 10.24
CA ALA A 45 -1.23 7.34 10.03
C ALA A 45 -1.09 7.72 8.55
N GLN A 46 -0.19 7.05 7.81
CA GLN A 46 -0.02 7.31 6.38
C GLN A 46 -1.21 6.82 5.55
N ARG A 47 -1.78 5.66 5.88
CA ARG A 47 -3.03 5.16 5.29
C ARG A 47 -4.18 6.15 5.52
N ASP A 48 -4.36 6.61 6.75
CA ASP A 48 -5.45 7.51 7.11
C ASP A 48 -5.30 8.88 6.41
N ARG A 49 -4.07 9.39 6.26
CA ARG A 49 -3.81 10.60 5.45
C ARG A 49 -4.17 10.43 3.98
N ILE A 50 -3.82 9.29 3.39
CA ILE A 50 -4.15 9.00 1.98
C ILE A 50 -5.67 8.86 1.80
N TRP A 51 -6.35 8.25 2.78
CA TRP A 51 -7.81 8.18 2.79
C TRP A 51 -8.46 9.57 2.83
N VAL A 52 -7.98 10.45 3.70
CA VAL A 52 -8.46 11.85 3.76
C VAL A 52 -8.23 12.57 2.43
N ALA A 53 -7.04 12.43 1.84
CA ALA A 53 -6.76 13.05 0.54
C ALA A 53 -7.70 12.53 -0.57
N TRP A 54 -8.04 11.24 -0.54
CA TRP A 54 -9.01 10.65 -1.45
C TRP A 54 -10.41 11.20 -1.21
N THR A 55 -10.89 11.24 0.04
CA THR A 55 -12.22 11.77 0.34
C THR A 55 -12.34 13.24 -0.03
N ASP A 56 -11.31 14.05 0.24
CA ASP A 56 -11.27 15.47 -0.15
C ASP A 56 -11.35 15.62 -1.68
N PHE A 57 -10.63 14.76 -2.42
CA PHE A 57 -10.74 14.71 -3.88
C PHE A 57 -12.17 14.38 -4.32
N CYS A 58 -12.81 13.36 -3.74
CA CYS A 58 -14.18 12.99 -4.07
C CYS A 58 -15.17 14.11 -3.78
N GLU A 59 -15.00 14.83 -2.67
CA GLU A 59 -15.86 15.97 -2.32
C GLU A 59 -15.68 17.14 -3.28
N LEU A 60 -14.44 17.45 -3.68
CA LEU A 60 -14.16 18.48 -4.66
C LEU A 60 -14.77 18.13 -6.02
N THR A 61 -14.60 16.89 -6.47
CA THR A 61 -15.19 16.39 -7.72
C THR A 61 -16.71 16.49 -7.66
N ARG A 62 -17.34 16.06 -6.56
CA ARG A 62 -18.78 16.17 -6.36
C ARG A 62 -19.28 17.62 -6.40
N LYS A 63 -18.57 18.56 -5.76
CA LYS A 63 -18.94 19.99 -5.78
C LYS A 63 -18.86 20.57 -7.19
N ASN A 64 -17.84 20.18 -7.96
CA ASN A 64 -17.67 20.64 -9.34
C ASN A 64 -18.72 20.03 -10.28
N GLU A 65 -19.05 18.75 -10.12
CA GLU A 65 -20.10 18.08 -10.91
C GLU A 65 -21.50 18.58 -10.56
N ALA A 66 -21.81 18.80 -9.29
CA ALA A 66 -23.10 19.35 -8.87
C ALA A 66 -23.34 20.78 -9.39
N ALA A 67 -22.28 21.52 -9.71
CA ALA A 67 -22.37 22.82 -10.38
C ALA A 67 -22.74 22.70 -11.87
N ILE A 68 -22.55 21.53 -12.48
CA ILE A 68 -22.82 21.24 -13.89
C ILE A 68 -24.14 20.47 -14.06
N ASP A 69 -24.38 19.46 -13.23
CA ASP A 69 -25.63 18.69 -13.18
C ASP A 69 -25.94 18.21 -11.75
N SER A 70 -27.03 18.73 -11.19
CA SER A 70 -27.53 18.41 -9.84
C SER A 70 -27.89 16.93 -9.59
N ARG A 71 -27.90 16.08 -10.62
CA ARG A 71 -28.25 14.65 -10.51
C ARG A 71 -27.04 13.69 -10.43
N SER A 72 -25.83 14.15 -10.75
CA SER A 72 -24.61 13.31 -10.71
C SER A 72 -23.84 13.56 -9.42
N GLY A 73 -24.16 12.80 -8.37
CA GLY A 73 -23.38 12.80 -7.14
C GLY A 73 -22.33 11.70 -7.15
N PHE A 74 -21.04 12.05 -7.22
CA PHE A 74 -19.96 11.09 -6.99
C PHE A 74 -19.97 10.58 -5.54
N ASP A 75 -20.29 9.29 -5.36
CA ASP A 75 -20.26 8.57 -4.08
C ASP A 75 -19.01 7.71 -3.97
N SER A 76 -18.13 8.09 -3.03
CA SER A 76 -16.87 7.37 -2.79
C SER A 76 -17.08 5.95 -2.28
N CYS A 77 -18.12 5.66 -1.50
CA CYS A 77 -18.34 4.32 -0.98
C CYS A 77 -18.79 3.39 -2.11
N ARG A 78 -19.75 3.86 -2.91
CA ARG A 78 -20.24 3.12 -4.08
C ARG A 78 -19.16 2.90 -5.12
N PHE A 79 -18.29 3.89 -5.34
CA PHE A 79 -17.11 3.76 -6.21
C PHE A 79 -16.28 2.51 -5.89
N TRP A 80 -15.94 2.27 -4.62
CA TRP A 80 -15.10 1.13 -4.25
C TRP A 80 -15.79 -0.21 -4.46
N VAL A 81 -17.10 -0.27 -4.26
CA VAL A 81 -17.91 -1.46 -4.53
C VAL A 81 -17.95 -1.74 -6.03
N ASP A 82 -18.22 -0.72 -6.85
CA ASP A 82 -18.25 -0.84 -8.31
C ASP A 82 -16.87 -1.20 -8.87
N PHE A 83 -15.81 -0.60 -8.34
CA PHE A 83 -14.42 -0.90 -8.70
C PHE A 83 -14.02 -2.34 -8.37
N ALA A 84 -14.47 -2.87 -7.22
CA ALA A 84 -14.21 -4.27 -6.86
C ALA A 84 -14.98 -5.26 -7.75
N GLN A 85 -16.14 -4.87 -8.26
CA GLN A 85 -16.98 -5.71 -9.12
C GLN A 85 -16.51 -5.72 -10.59
N ASP A 86 -16.10 -4.57 -11.11
CA ASP A 86 -15.68 -4.42 -12.50
C ASP A 86 -14.46 -3.48 -12.62
N PRO A 87 -13.26 -3.96 -12.27
CA PRO A 87 -12.04 -3.14 -12.30
C PRO A 87 -11.50 -2.85 -13.70
N SER A 88 -12.10 -3.44 -14.74
CA SER A 88 -11.71 -3.21 -16.13
C SER A 88 -12.52 -2.08 -16.77
N ASN A 89 -13.59 -1.62 -16.13
CA ASN A 89 -14.42 -0.55 -16.66
C ASN A 89 -13.68 0.80 -16.62
N PRO A 90 -13.50 1.47 -17.78
CA PRO A 90 -12.82 2.76 -17.84
C PRO A 90 -13.43 3.84 -16.93
N ASN A 91 -14.75 3.79 -16.73
CA ASN A 91 -15.47 4.78 -15.93
C ASN A 91 -15.15 4.67 -14.43
N VAL A 92 -14.77 3.48 -13.94
CA VAL A 92 -14.31 3.31 -12.55
C VAL A 92 -12.79 3.46 -12.43
N LEU A 93 -12.04 3.40 -13.53
CA LEU A 93 -10.60 3.65 -13.51
C LEU A 93 -10.28 5.16 -13.52
N ALA A 94 -11.02 5.95 -14.29
CA ALA A 94 -10.74 7.37 -14.50
C ALA A 94 -10.67 8.20 -13.20
N PRO A 95 -11.55 8.01 -12.19
CA PRO A 95 -11.46 8.76 -10.93
C PRO A 95 -10.16 8.48 -10.16
N VAL A 96 -9.73 7.21 -10.09
CA VAL A 96 -8.48 6.82 -9.42
C VAL A 96 -7.26 7.33 -10.19
N GLN A 97 -7.28 7.22 -11.51
CA GLN A 97 -6.21 7.75 -12.36
C GLN A 97 -6.05 9.26 -12.18
N THR A 98 -7.17 10.00 -12.19
CA THR A 98 -7.20 11.45 -11.97
C THR A 98 -6.69 11.81 -10.58
N PHE A 99 -7.13 11.08 -9.55
CA PHE A 99 -6.64 11.28 -8.19
C PHE A 99 -5.13 11.09 -8.09
N LEU A 100 -4.59 9.98 -8.61
CA LEU A 100 -3.16 9.68 -8.53
C LEU A 100 -2.33 10.69 -9.32
N HIS A 101 -2.81 11.13 -10.48
CA HIS A 101 -2.18 12.20 -11.25
C HIS A 101 -2.08 13.49 -10.43
N ARG A 102 -3.21 13.95 -9.90
CA ARG A 102 -3.28 15.16 -9.09
C ARG A 102 -2.48 15.04 -7.78
N TYR A 103 -2.41 13.85 -7.20
CA TYR A 103 -1.60 13.57 -6.02
C TYR A 103 -0.12 13.79 -6.30
N VAL A 104 0.37 13.35 -7.48
CA VAL A 104 1.76 13.59 -7.88
C VAL A 104 2.00 15.08 -8.19
N GLU A 105 1.10 15.72 -8.92
CA GLU A 105 1.23 17.15 -9.27
C GLU A 105 1.16 18.08 -8.06
N SER A 106 0.37 17.74 -7.04
CA SER A 106 0.30 18.51 -5.79
C SER A 106 1.46 18.22 -4.83
N SER A 107 2.37 17.29 -5.17
CA SER A 107 3.47 16.89 -4.30
C SER A 107 4.67 17.83 -4.30
N TYR A 108 4.63 18.93 -5.04
CA TYR A 108 5.66 19.97 -5.01
C TYR A 108 5.65 20.70 -3.67
N LYS A 109 6.82 20.79 -3.04
CA LYS A 109 7.03 21.52 -1.80
C LYS A 109 8.27 22.38 -1.91
N GLU A 110 8.22 23.56 -1.31
CA GLU A 110 9.40 24.40 -1.15
C GLU A 110 10.38 23.68 -0.21
N ARG A 111 11.61 23.48 -0.68
CA ARG A 111 12.69 22.88 0.09
C ARG A 111 13.96 23.70 -0.05
N VAL A 112 14.75 23.69 1.01
CA VAL A 112 16.12 24.23 0.97
C VAL A 112 16.95 23.36 0.05
N VAL A 113 17.62 23.98 -0.92
CA VAL A 113 18.50 23.29 -1.86
C VAL A 113 19.91 23.85 -1.76
N LEU A 114 20.89 22.98 -1.98
CA LEU A 114 22.31 23.37 -2.04
C LEU A 114 22.59 23.88 -3.46
N GLY A 115 22.19 25.11 -3.75
CA GLY A 115 22.36 25.77 -5.04
C GLY A 115 22.47 27.29 -4.89
N PRO A 116 22.56 28.06 -5.99
CA PRO A 116 22.61 29.52 -5.95
C PRO A 116 21.32 30.14 -5.40
N GLU A 117 20.20 29.42 -5.45
CA GLU A 117 18.95 29.76 -4.79
C GLU A 117 18.84 29.01 -3.45
N GLU A 118 18.50 29.69 -2.35
CA GLU A 118 18.39 29.06 -1.02
C GLU A 118 17.21 28.09 -0.92
N ARG A 119 16.19 28.25 -1.77
CA ARG A 119 14.97 27.44 -1.79
C ARG A 119 14.52 27.17 -3.21
N ALA A 120 14.07 25.96 -3.47
CA ALA A 120 13.45 25.58 -4.73
C ALA A 120 12.19 24.74 -4.50
N MET A 121 11.26 24.80 -5.45
CA MET A 121 10.09 23.92 -5.48
C MET A 121 10.53 22.53 -5.95
N VAL A 122 10.54 21.57 -5.04
CA VAL A 122 10.95 20.19 -5.32
C VAL A 122 9.75 19.25 -5.22
N ARG A 123 9.56 18.41 -6.25
CA ARG A 123 8.54 17.36 -6.24
C ARG A 123 8.91 16.26 -5.25
N THR A 124 8.05 16.01 -4.27
CA THR A 124 8.33 15.01 -3.22
C THR A 124 8.01 13.58 -3.64
N VAL A 125 7.18 13.39 -4.67
CA VAL A 125 6.90 12.09 -5.28
C VAL A 125 7.60 12.03 -6.63
N ASN A 126 8.77 11.40 -6.67
CA ASN A 126 9.62 11.31 -7.86
C ASN A 126 9.66 9.92 -8.50
N SER A 127 9.22 8.87 -7.81
CA SER A 127 9.29 7.49 -8.30
C SER A 127 7.90 6.89 -8.54
N ALA A 128 7.80 6.06 -9.59
CA ALA A 128 6.62 5.26 -9.86
C ALA A 128 6.29 4.32 -8.67
N TYR A 129 7.32 3.81 -7.99
CA TYR A 129 7.13 2.96 -6.80
C TYR A 129 6.47 3.69 -5.65
N SER A 130 6.80 4.97 -5.44
CA SER A 130 6.14 5.80 -4.42
C SER A 130 4.65 5.95 -4.71
N VAL A 131 4.26 6.10 -5.98
CA VAL A 131 2.85 6.16 -6.39
C VAL A 131 2.16 4.81 -6.22
N ILE A 132 2.81 3.70 -6.58
CA ILE A 132 2.29 2.35 -6.34
C ILE A 132 2.06 2.12 -4.84
N GLU A 133 2.96 2.60 -3.98
CA GLU A 133 2.81 2.51 -2.53
C GLU A 133 1.69 3.41 -1.99
N VAL A 134 1.40 4.56 -2.61
CA VAL A 134 0.21 5.36 -2.31
C VAL A 134 -1.05 4.59 -2.71
N TRP A 135 -1.07 4.00 -3.90
CA TRP A 135 -2.18 3.19 -4.38
C TRP A 135 -2.46 1.98 -3.48
N ARG A 136 -1.42 1.24 -3.07
CA ARG A 136 -1.52 0.12 -2.11
C ARG A 136 -2.19 0.54 -0.81
N ARG A 137 -1.74 1.66 -0.25
CA ARG A 137 -2.32 2.21 0.98
C ARG A 137 -3.76 2.66 0.80
N LEU A 138 -4.10 3.24 -0.35
CA LEU A 138 -5.47 3.64 -0.67
C LEU A 138 -6.40 2.42 -0.76
N VAL A 139 -5.98 1.36 -1.46
CA VAL A 139 -6.71 0.08 -1.53
C VAL A 139 -6.92 -0.52 -0.14
N ALA A 140 -5.89 -0.53 0.70
CA ALA A 140 -6.02 -1.01 2.09
C ALA A 140 -6.97 -0.14 2.93
N ALA A 141 -6.98 1.18 2.71
CA ALA A 141 -7.93 2.08 3.34
C ALA A 141 -9.37 1.82 2.87
N ALA A 142 -9.56 1.59 1.57
CA ALA A 142 -10.87 1.27 0.99
C ALA A 142 -11.42 -0.06 1.52
N ASP A 143 -10.57 -1.08 1.63
CA ASP A 143 -10.98 -2.36 2.21
C ASP A 143 -11.44 -2.20 3.66
N PHE A 144 -10.67 -1.45 4.46
CA PHE A 144 -10.98 -1.22 5.88
C PHE A 144 -12.26 -0.41 6.11
N ASN A 145 -12.46 0.67 5.32
CA ASN A 145 -13.55 1.62 5.52
C ASN A 145 -14.85 1.21 4.81
N VAL A 146 -14.77 0.53 3.67
CA VAL A 146 -15.93 0.24 2.81
C VAL A 146 -16.13 -1.26 2.60
N LEU A 147 -15.19 -1.93 1.93
CA LEU A 147 -15.43 -3.29 1.43
C LEU A 147 -15.64 -4.30 2.55
N ARG A 148 -14.90 -4.21 3.65
CA ARG A 148 -15.08 -5.11 4.80
C ARG A 148 -16.48 -4.97 5.41
N VAL A 149 -16.99 -3.74 5.51
CA VAL A 149 -18.33 -3.47 6.06
C VAL A 149 -19.41 -4.05 5.14
N GLU A 150 -19.27 -3.83 3.83
CA GLU A 150 -20.18 -4.37 2.81
C GLU A 150 -20.14 -5.90 2.76
N ARG A 151 -18.96 -6.52 2.82
CA ARG A 151 -18.80 -7.98 2.91
C ARG A 151 -19.53 -8.54 4.12
N ALA A 152 -19.38 -7.91 5.29
CA ALA A 152 -20.06 -8.34 6.51
C ALA A 152 -21.59 -8.22 6.40
N ALA A 153 -22.10 -7.16 5.76
CA ALA A 153 -23.53 -7.01 5.49
C ALA A 153 -24.07 -8.09 4.53
N LEU A 154 -23.37 -8.35 3.43
CA LEU A 154 -23.75 -9.38 2.45
C LEU A 154 -23.74 -10.78 3.05
N ARG A 155 -22.77 -11.11 3.90
CA ARG A 155 -22.71 -12.41 4.60
C ARG A 155 -23.91 -12.60 5.53
N ARG A 156 -24.28 -11.58 6.30
CA ARG A 156 -25.48 -11.62 7.17
C ARG A 156 -26.76 -11.83 6.38
N ASN A 157 -26.82 -11.34 5.14
CA ASN A 157 -27.96 -11.50 4.24
C ASN A 157 -27.93 -12.81 3.42
N GLY A 158 -27.06 -13.76 3.75
CA GLY A 158 -26.94 -15.04 3.03
C GLY A 158 -26.29 -14.93 1.64
N GLN A 159 -25.70 -13.79 1.28
CA GLN A 159 -25.09 -13.53 -0.02
C GLN A 159 -23.56 -13.73 0.01
N ALA A 160 -23.10 -14.85 0.58
CA ALA A 160 -21.68 -15.14 0.76
C ALA A 160 -20.88 -15.11 -0.56
N GLN A 161 -21.46 -15.58 -1.66
CA GLN A 161 -20.81 -15.55 -2.98
C GLN A 161 -20.56 -14.11 -3.48
N LYS A 162 -21.49 -13.18 -3.22
CA LYS A 162 -21.30 -11.76 -3.57
C LYS A 162 -20.24 -11.12 -2.69
N ALA A 163 -20.22 -11.46 -1.39
CA ALA A 163 -19.19 -10.99 -0.47
C ALA A 163 -17.78 -11.43 -0.90
N GLY A 164 -17.63 -12.65 -1.43
CA GLY A 164 -16.35 -13.16 -1.94
C GLY A 164 -15.80 -12.39 -3.15
N ARG A 165 -16.64 -11.68 -3.91
CA ARG A 165 -16.22 -10.88 -5.08
C ARG A 165 -15.75 -9.48 -4.71
N LEU A 166 -16.06 -8.99 -3.51
CA LEU A 166 -15.64 -7.67 -3.03
C LEU A 166 -14.23 -7.71 -2.42
N VAL A 167 -13.27 -8.27 -3.14
CA VAL A 167 -11.87 -8.37 -2.72
C VAL A 167 -10.99 -7.74 -3.78
N LEU A 168 -10.25 -6.70 -3.40
CA LEU A 168 -9.27 -6.06 -4.27
C LEU A 168 -7.98 -6.89 -4.22
N MET A 169 -8.00 -8.03 -4.92
CA MET A 169 -6.88 -8.95 -4.96
C MET A 169 -5.66 -8.32 -5.62
N TRP A 170 -4.51 -8.63 -5.04
CA TRP A 170 -3.18 -8.49 -5.64
C TRP A 170 -2.74 -9.90 -5.97
N GLU A 171 -3.17 -10.52 -7.07
CA GLU A 171 -2.65 -11.87 -7.36
C GLU A 171 -1.14 -11.77 -7.62
N GLN A 172 -0.40 -12.38 -6.69
CA GLN A 172 1.00 -12.78 -6.82
C GLN A 172 1.08 -14.31 -6.86
N GLU A 173 0.10 -15.00 -7.45
CA GLU A 173 0.18 -16.45 -7.63
C GLU A 173 0.95 -16.74 -8.93
N GLY A 174 2.27 -16.91 -8.80
CA GLY A 174 3.18 -17.24 -9.91
C GLY A 174 3.71 -16.04 -10.70
N GLU A 175 4.00 -16.23 -11.99
CA GLU A 175 4.53 -15.20 -12.91
C GLU A 175 3.46 -14.22 -13.41
N LYS A 176 2.17 -14.52 -13.20
CA LYS A 176 1.06 -13.67 -13.66
C LYS A 176 0.64 -12.71 -12.56
N ARG A 177 0.87 -11.42 -12.81
CA ARG A 177 0.37 -10.33 -11.98
C ARG A 177 -0.98 -9.90 -12.53
N GLU A 178 -2.06 -10.35 -11.90
CA GLU A 178 -3.43 -10.09 -12.31
C GLU A 178 -4.26 -9.55 -11.12
N GLY A 179 -5.40 -8.91 -11.42
CA GLY A 179 -6.34 -8.44 -10.40
C GLY A 179 -6.71 -6.95 -10.47
N PRO A 180 -7.80 -6.58 -9.76
CA PRO A 180 -8.37 -5.22 -9.76
C PRO A 180 -7.36 -4.12 -9.44
N ALA A 181 -6.53 -4.34 -8.42
CA ALA A 181 -5.56 -3.37 -7.99
C ALA A 181 -4.33 -3.31 -8.92
N TYR A 182 -4.06 -4.38 -9.67
CA TYR A 182 -2.91 -4.44 -10.56
C TYR A 182 -3.13 -3.68 -11.88
N SER A 183 -4.38 -3.52 -12.34
CA SER A 183 -4.69 -2.72 -13.55
C SER A 183 -4.19 -1.27 -13.40
N ILE A 184 -4.40 -0.66 -12.23
CA ILE A 184 -3.89 0.67 -11.89
C ILE A 184 -2.36 0.68 -11.80
N VAL A 185 -1.74 -0.35 -11.22
CA VAL A 185 -0.26 -0.46 -11.21
C VAL A 185 0.32 -0.48 -12.62
N ARG A 186 -0.30 -1.26 -13.52
CA ARG A 186 0.11 -1.31 -14.93
C ARG A 186 0.00 0.07 -15.58
N TRP A 187 -1.11 0.77 -15.37
CA TRP A 187 -1.29 2.14 -15.86
C TRP A 187 -0.28 3.12 -15.26
N ILE A 188 0.05 3.02 -13.96
CA ILE A 188 1.07 3.87 -13.32
C ILE A 188 2.41 3.71 -14.04
N LEU A 189 2.83 2.46 -14.29
CA LEU A 189 4.12 2.16 -14.92
C LEU A 189 4.15 2.52 -16.41
N GLN A 190 3.07 2.26 -17.14
CA GLN A 190 3.03 2.42 -18.61
C GLN A 190 2.64 3.82 -19.07
N THR A 191 1.88 4.57 -18.26
CA THR A 191 1.31 5.86 -18.67
C THR A 191 1.73 6.97 -17.72
N LEU A 192 1.39 6.88 -16.43
CA LEU A 192 1.63 7.98 -15.50
C LEU A 192 3.12 8.31 -15.33
N ALA A 193 3.96 7.29 -15.18
CA ALA A 193 5.38 7.46 -14.96
C ALA A 193 6.09 8.13 -16.16
N PRO A 194 5.89 7.69 -17.41
CA PRO A 194 6.38 8.42 -18.57
C PRO A 194 5.82 9.86 -18.68
N THR A 195 4.52 10.05 -18.46
CA THR A 195 3.87 11.37 -18.60
C THR A 195 4.42 12.40 -17.61
N LEU A 196 4.70 12.00 -16.37
CA LEU A 196 5.20 12.90 -15.33
C LEU A 196 6.72 12.81 -15.12
N GLY A 197 7.44 12.04 -15.93
CA GLY A 197 8.88 11.82 -15.78
C GLY A 197 9.24 11.25 -14.41
N LEU A 198 8.52 10.21 -13.96
CA LEU A 198 8.82 9.50 -12.71
C LEU A 198 9.93 8.49 -12.92
N GLU A 199 10.81 8.37 -11.93
CA GLU A 199 11.84 7.34 -11.89
C GLU A 199 11.20 5.94 -11.82
N MET A 200 11.48 5.11 -12.82
CA MET A 200 11.02 3.71 -12.89
C MET A 200 12.05 2.70 -12.37
N GLY A 201 13.31 3.11 -12.22
CA GLY A 201 14.35 2.30 -11.57
C GLY A 201 14.47 2.66 -10.09
N SER A 202 15.00 1.76 -9.26
CA SER A 202 15.54 2.19 -7.97
C SER A 202 16.82 2.96 -8.25
N SER A 203 16.87 4.26 -7.94
CA SER A 203 18.09 5.07 -8.03
C SER A 203 19.17 4.68 -6.99
N TYR A 204 18.97 3.58 -6.27
CA TYR A 204 20.00 2.97 -5.43
C TYR A 204 21.00 2.22 -6.29
N GLU A 205 22.13 2.85 -6.55
CA GLU A 205 23.36 2.12 -6.85
C GLU A 205 23.72 1.34 -5.57
N LYS A 206 23.62 0.01 -5.62
CA LYS A 206 24.14 -0.85 -4.55
C LYS A 206 25.66 -0.78 -4.60
N VAL A 207 26.24 0.20 -3.93
CA VAL A 207 27.67 0.24 -3.66
C VAL A 207 27.96 -0.86 -2.63
N GLU A 208 28.96 -1.69 -2.89
CA GLU A 208 29.40 -2.69 -1.90
C GLU A 208 29.79 -1.96 -0.61
N ALA A 209 29.28 -2.44 0.52
CA ALA A 209 29.66 -1.92 1.82
C ALA A 209 31.17 -2.11 2.00
N THR A 210 31.91 -1.02 2.05
CA THR A 210 33.34 -1.05 2.31
C THR A 210 33.61 -1.28 3.79
N GLY A 211 34.81 -1.73 4.13
CA GLY A 211 35.21 -1.88 5.54
C GLY A 211 35.05 -0.59 6.35
N ALA A 212 35.16 0.58 5.70
CA ALA A 212 34.93 1.89 6.32
C ALA A 212 33.47 2.10 6.72
N ASP A 213 32.51 1.68 5.88
CA ASP A 213 31.08 1.79 6.17
C ASP A 213 30.69 0.94 7.39
N ILE A 214 31.28 -0.24 7.52
CA ILE A 214 31.09 -1.12 8.69
C ILE A 214 31.62 -0.45 9.96
N ILE A 215 32.79 0.19 9.90
CA ILE A 215 33.36 0.92 11.04
C ILE A 215 32.46 2.09 11.44
N VAL A 216 31.91 2.85 10.48
CA VAL A 216 30.98 3.96 10.75
C VAL A 216 29.70 3.45 11.42
N ILE A 217 29.12 2.35 10.93
CA ILE A 217 27.92 1.74 11.52
C ILE A 217 28.20 1.26 12.96
N LEU A 218 29.32 0.56 13.17
CA LEU A 218 29.71 0.09 14.51
C LEU A 218 29.97 1.26 15.48
N THR A 219 30.59 2.34 15.01
CA THR A 219 30.86 3.55 15.81
C THR A 219 29.57 4.29 16.14
N ALA A 220 28.62 4.36 15.21
CA ALA A 220 27.30 4.96 15.44
C ALA A 220 26.50 4.15 16.46
N LEU A 221 26.49 2.82 16.35
CA LEU A 221 25.82 1.95 17.32
C LEU A 221 26.45 2.06 18.72
N TYR A 222 27.77 2.08 18.79
CA TYR A 222 28.50 2.18 20.07
C TYR A 222 28.30 3.54 20.76
N SER A 223 28.29 4.63 20.00
CA SER A 223 28.04 5.97 20.55
C SER A 223 26.59 6.15 21.03
N THR A 224 25.60 5.53 20.37
CA THR A 224 24.22 5.55 20.86
C THR A 224 23.99 4.68 22.12
N LEU A 225 24.83 3.68 22.35
CA LEU A 225 24.78 2.81 23.53
C LEU A 225 25.50 3.40 24.76
N LEU A 226 26.34 4.41 24.58
CA LEU A 226 27.08 5.09 25.67
C LEU A 226 26.40 6.37 26.18
N VAL A 227 25.32 6.81 25.54
CA VAL A 227 24.55 8.01 25.90
C VAL A 227 23.12 7.67 26.42
N GLY A 228 22.80 6.38 26.56
CA GLY A 228 21.58 5.90 27.24
C GLY A 228 21.89 5.30 28.60
#